data_AF-A0A6M1YG87-F1
#
_entry.id   AF-A0A6M1YG87-F1
#
_cell.length_a   1.000
_cell.length_b   1.000
_cell.length_c   1.000
_cell.angle_alpha   90.00
_cell.angle_beta   90.00
_cell.angle_gamma   90.00
#
_symmetry.space_group_name_H-M   'P 1'
#
loop_
_entity.id
_entity.type
_entity.pdbx_description
1 polymer ?
#
loop_
_entity_poly.entity_id
_entity_poly.type
_entity_poly.pdbx_seq_one_letter_code
_entity_poly.pdbx_strand_id
1 'polypeptide(L)'
;LKDKPTEDDFKGYAESIKEIFSDGFDWSDISDIMKLSLRFVSSNFTITGTEKKAAVIKIIDYFIDKTDVPYLPDFFVDPIFKAIANRFVDIVIPDTIETIIPPQKITGSFNETLVDNFINELKNDFADGFQWHDIGDVTSQSIKFVHQFVDASLDEKKQTAKDIVDKIIDNTDIPLIPDEFADPILKSIANGFIDNIIDAVDAIAII
;
A
#
# COMPACT_ATOMS: atom_id res chain seq x y z
N LEU A 1 9.05 1.58 26.54
CA LEU A 1 8.33 0.69 25.61
C LEU A 1 7.82 -0.50 26.42
N LYS A 2 6.58 -0.95 26.20
CA LYS A 2 6.07 -2.21 26.75
C LYS A 2 6.64 -3.37 25.94
N ASP A 3 6.78 -4.55 26.54
CA ASP A 3 7.32 -5.73 25.84
C ASP A 3 6.39 -6.22 24.73
N LYS A 4 5.08 -6.31 25.00
CA LYS A 4 4.08 -6.72 24.00
C LYS A 4 2.78 -5.93 24.11
N PRO A 5 2.12 -5.64 22.98
CA PRO A 5 0.77 -5.09 22.96
C PRO A 5 -0.26 -6.11 23.44
N THR A 6 -1.29 -5.62 24.12
CA THR A 6 -2.46 -6.37 24.53
C THR A 6 -3.62 -6.16 23.55
N GLU A 7 -4.65 -6.98 23.68
CA GLU A 7 -5.91 -6.83 22.94
C GLU A 7 -6.52 -5.43 23.13
N ASP A 8 -6.50 -4.92 24.36
CA ASP A 8 -7.07 -3.62 24.70
C ASP A 8 -6.24 -2.47 24.13
N ASP A 9 -4.90 -2.63 24.01
CA ASP A 9 -4.05 -1.64 23.34
C ASP A 9 -4.44 -1.50 21.85
N PHE A 10 -4.74 -2.61 21.17
CA PHE A 10 -5.15 -2.58 19.76
C PHE A 10 -6.52 -1.96 19.55
N LYS A 11 -7.52 -2.36 20.34
CA LYS A 11 -8.88 -1.82 20.26
C LYS A 11 -8.92 -0.35 20.63
N GLY A 12 -8.23 0.03 21.70
CA GLY A 12 -8.15 1.42 22.14
C GLY A 12 -7.51 2.32 21.09
N TYR A 13 -6.46 1.84 20.40
CA TYR A 13 -5.83 2.61 19.35
C TYR A 13 -6.69 2.68 18.07
N ALA A 14 -7.33 1.58 17.66
CA ALA A 14 -8.26 1.58 16.53
C ALA A 14 -9.39 2.62 16.71
N GLU A 15 -9.96 2.72 17.91
CA GLU A 15 -10.96 3.74 18.23
C GLU A 15 -10.38 5.17 18.13
N SER A 16 -9.15 5.38 18.62
CA SER A 16 -8.49 6.69 18.50
C SER A 16 -8.19 7.08 17.05
N ILE A 17 -7.92 6.11 16.18
CA ILE A 17 -7.75 6.36 14.74
C ILE A 17 -9.10 6.74 14.14
N LYS A 18 -10.19 6.05 14.49
CA LYS A 18 -11.53 6.36 14.00
C LYS A 18 -11.94 7.81 14.25
N GLU A 19 -11.56 8.38 15.39
CA GLU A 19 -11.80 9.80 15.68
C GLU A 19 -11.10 10.76 14.70
N ILE A 20 -9.98 10.35 14.09
CA ILE A 20 -9.26 11.13 13.06
C ILE A 20 -10.05 11.16 11.75
N PHE A 21 -10.77 10.09 11.45
CA PHE A 21 -11.57 9.90 10.22
C PHE A 21 -13.07 10.05 10.49
N SER A 22 -13.45 10.90 11.45
CA SER A 22 -14.85 11.07 11.89
C SER A 22 -15.80 11.55 10.79
N ASP A 23 -15.25 12.22 9.78
CA ASP A 23 -16.02 12.80 8.66
C ASP A 23 -16.25 11.78 7.52
N GLY A 24 -15.77 10.56 7.70
CA GLY A 24 -15.76 9.50 6.70
C GLY A 24 -14.34 9.04 6.40
N PHE A 25 -14.27 7.88 5.76
CA PHE A 25 -13.02 7.21 5.39
C PHE A 25 -13.11 6.83 3.91
N ASP A 26 -12.04 7.11 3.16
CA ASP A 26 -11.89 6.74 1.75
C ASP A 26 -10.81 5.65 1.59
N TRP A 27 -10.82 4.98 0.45
CA TRP A 27 -9.93 3.88 0.10
C TRP A 27 -8.45 4.26 0.15
N SER A 28 -8.10 5.52 -0.14
CA SER A 28 -6.72 6.03 -0.04
C SER A 28 -6.20 6.09 1.40
N ASP A 29 -7.10 6.26 2.38
CA ASP A 29 -6.76 6.49 3.77
C ASP A 29 -6.22 5.22 4.46
N ILE A 30 -6.39 4.03 3.85
CA ILE A 30 -5.81 2.77 4.34
C ILE A 30 -4.31 2.94 4.55
N SER A 31 -3.64 3.63 3.63
CA SER A 31 -2.19 3.84 3.68
C SER A 31 -1.79 4.67 4.90
N ASP A 32 -2.56 5.71 5.24
CA ASP A 32 -2.36 6.55 6.42
C ASP A 32 -2.67 5.80 7.72
N ILE A 33 -3.75 5.02 7.76
CA ILE A 33 -4.09 4.18 8.91
C ILE A 33 -2.97 3.18 9.20
N MET A 34 -2.43 2.53 8.16
CA MET A 34 -1.33 1.59 8.30
C MET A 34 -0.06 2.27 8.83
N LYS A 35 0.25 3.47 8.33
CA LYS A 35 1.37 4.29 8.80
C LYS A 35 1.20 4.74 10.25
N LEU A 36 0.02 5.19 10.66
CA LEU A 36 -0.30 5.55 12.04
C LEU A 36 -0.18 4.34 12.96
N SER A 37 -0.72 3.20 12.54
CA SER A 37 -0.61 1.92 13.25
C SER A 37 0.84 1.51 13.46
N LEU A 38 1.67 1.57 12.41
CA LEU A 38 3.10 1.27 12.52
C LEU A 38 3.81 2.24 13.49
N ARG A 39 3.48 3.52 13.43
CA ARG A 39 4.04 4.54 14.33
C ARG A 39 3.70 4.24 15.78
N PHE A 40 2.44 3.93 16.07
CA PHE A 40 2.00 3.53 17.40
C PHE A 40 2.75 2.29 17.89
N VAL A 41 2.78 1.23 17.09
CA VAL A 41 3.44 -0.02 17.46
C VAL A 41 4.93 0.20 17.74
N SER A 42 5.63 0.92 16.85
CA SER A 42 7.06 1.17 16.98
C SER A 42 7.42 2.13 18.11
N SER A 43 6.51 3.06 18.46
CA SER A 43 6.75 4.05 19.51
C SER A 43 6.36 3.56 20.91
N ASN A 44 5.59 2.47 21.01
CA ASN A 44 5.07 1.97 22.28
C ASN A 44 5.60 0.59 22.66
N PHE A 45 6.06 -0.22 21.69
CA PHE A 45 6.45 -1.61 21.93
C PHE A 45 7.83 -1.97 21.37
N THR A 46 8.50 -2.91 22.04
CA THR A 46 9.76 -3.49 21.57
C THR A 46 9.52 -4.91 21.07
N ILE A 47 9.13 -5.02 19.80
CA ILE A 47 8.76 -6.28 19.16
C ILE A 47 9.46 -6.46 17.80
N THR A 48 9.55 -7.71 17.34
CA THR A 48 10.18 -8.08 16.05
C THR A 48 9.40 -7.56 14.84
N GLY A 49 10.03 -7.50 13.66
CA GLY A 49 9.36 -7.07 12.42
C GLY A 49 8.09 -7.87 12.11
N THR A 50 8.15 -9.19 12.25
CA THR A 50 6.98 -10.08 12.09
C THR A 50 5.87 -9.76 13.10
N GLU A 51 6.22 -9.52 14.37
CA GLU A 51 5.24 -9.12 15.38
C GLU A 51 4.67 -7.72 15.10
N LYS A 52 5.45 -6.80 14.51
CA LYS A 52 4.94 -5.49 14.06
C LYS A 52 3.93 -5.64 12.93
N LYS A 53 4.21 -6.48 11.92
CA LYS A 53 3.27 -6.78 10.83
C LYS A 53 1.93 -7.27 11.38
N ALA A 54 1.99 -8.29 12.25
CA ALA A 54 0.79 -8.84 12.88
C ALA A 54 0.03 -7.81 13.73
N ALA A 55 0.75 -6.98 14.49
CA ALA A 55 0.13 -5.93 15.31
C ALA A 55 -0.56 -4.85 14.46
N VAL A 56 0.07 -4.42 13.35
CA VAL A 56 -0.49 -3.41 12.44
C VAL A 56 -1.73 -3.94 11.74
N ILE A 57 -1.68 -5.16 11.18
CA ILE A 57 -2.86 -5.82 10.58
C ILE A 57 -4.00 -5.87 11.59
N LYS A 58 -3.70 -6.27 12.82
CA LYS A 58 -4.72 -6.41 13.87
C LYS A 58 -5.39 -5.08 14.25
N ILE A 59 -4.66 -3.97 14.23
CA ILE A 59 -5.24 -2.63 14.44
C ILE A 59 -6.16 -2.25 13.26
N ILE A 60 -5.72 -2.53 12.03
CA ILE A 60 -6.51 -2.26 10.82
C ILE A 60 -7.79 -3.10 10.82
N ASP A 61 -7.72 -4.38 11.18
CA ASP A 61 -8.88 -5.25 11.29
C ASP A 61 -9.92 -4.68 12.28
N TYR A 62 -9.48 -4.22 13.46
CA TYR A 62 -10.39 -3.58 14.42
C TYR A 62 -10.92 -2.25 13.92
N PHE A 63 -10.13 -1.48 13.19
CA PHE A 63 -10.59 -0.22 12.60
C PHE A 63 -11.74 -0.51 11.63
N ILE A 64 -11.52 -1.43 10.68
CA ILE A 64 -12.53 -1.84 9.69
C ILE A 64 -13.79 -2.35 10.39
N ASP A 65 -13.68 -3.24 11.38
CA ASP A 65 -14.83 -3.76 12.14
C ASP A 65 -15.64 -2.69 12.89
N LYS A 66 -15.09 -1.47 13.03
CA LYS A 66 -15.69 -0.36 13.76
C LYS A 66 -16.14 0.78 12.86
N THR A 67 -15.84 0.73 11.57
CA THR A 67 -16.12 1.79 10.60
C THR A 67 -17.00 1.27 9.49
N ASP A 68 -18.12 1.94 9.24
CA ASP A 68 -18.94 1.67 8.08
C ASP A 68 -18.25 2.29 6.86
N VAL A 69 -17.88 1.49 5.86
CA VAL A 69 -17.28 2.01 4.63
C VAL A 69 -18.39 2.58 3.74
N PRO A 70 -18.26 3.81 3.23
CA PRO A 70 -19.27 4.34 2.33
C PRO A 70 -19.30 3.52 1.02
N TYR A 71 -20.52 3.35 0.46
CA TYR A 71 -20.81 2.79 -0.87
C TYR A 71 -20.89 1.26 -1.05
N LEU A 72 -20.58 0.42 -0.05
CA LEU A 72 -20.82 -1.03 -0.14
C LEU A 72 -21.24 -1.65 1.22
N PRO A 73 -21.97 -2.78 1.23
CA PRO A 73 -22.31 -3.48 2.48
C PRO A 73 -21.08 -4.13 3.11
N ASP A 74 -20.84 -3.91 4.41
CA ASP A 74 -19.67 -4.37 5.19
C ASP A 74 -19.28 -5.83 4.92
N PHE A 75 -20.26 -6.73 4.76
CA PHE A 75 -20.03 -8.14 4.45
C PHE A 75 -19.20 -8.38 3.16
N PHE A 76 -19.30 -7.49 2.18
CA PHE A 76 -18.51 -7.56 0.95
C PHE A 76 -17.21 -6.77 1.05
N VAL A 77 -17.20 -5.64 1.78
CA VAL A 77 -16.07 -4.70 1.79
C VAL A 77 -15.00 -5.12 2.76
N ASP A 78 -15.37 -5.50 3.98
CA ASP A 78 -14.41 -5.81 5.05
C ASP A 78 -13.45 -6.92 4.62
N PRO A 79 -13.90 -8.04 4.00
CA PRO A 79 -12.98 -9.08 3.55
C PRO A 79 -11.97 -8.56 2.52
N ILE A 80 -12.40 -7.66 1.63
CA ILE A 80 -11.54 -7.07 0.59
C ILE A 80 -10.50 -6.16 1.25
N PHE A 81 -10.92 -5.24 2.13
CA PHE A 81 -10.01 -4.35 2.84
C PHE A 81 -8.96 -5.12 3.65
N LYS A 82 -9.37 -6.14 4.40
CA LYS A 82 -8.46 -6.95 5.20
C LYS A 82 -7.49 -7.74 4.32
N ALA A 83 -7.96 -8.29 3.20
CA ALA A 83 -7.08 -8.97 2.24
C ALA A 83 -6.04 -8.01 1.65
N ILE A 84 -6.46 -6.81 1.26
CA ILE A 84 -5.58 -5.76 0.71
C ILE A 84 -4.56 -5.31 1.77
N ALA A 85 -5.01 -4.98 2.98
CA ALA A 85 -4.13 -4.54 4.07
C ALA A 85 -3.02 -5.56 4.37
N ASN A 86 -3.35 -6.86 4.32
CA ASN A 86 -2.36 -7.93 4.47
C ASN A 86 -1.29 -7.93 3.38
N ARG A 87 -1.60 -7.52 2.13
CA ARG A 87 -0.60 -7.43 1.06
C ARG A 87 0.30 -6.21 1.21
N PHE A 88 -0.27 -5.08 1.62
CA PHE A 88 0.48 -3.84 1.75
C PHE A 88 1.35 -3.77 3.01
N VAL A 89 1.07 -4.57 4.04
CA VAL A 89 1.89 -4.57 5.28
C VAL A 89 3.36 -4.93 4.99
N ASP A 90 3.61 -5.80 4.01
CA ASP A 90 4.96 -6.20 3.62
C ASP A 90 5.70 -5.10 2.88
N ILE A 91 4.96 -4.16 2.27
CA ILE A 91 5.53 -3.00 1.60
C ILE A 91 5.86 -1.90 2.62
N VAL A 92 5.00 -1.71 3.63
CA VAL A 92 5.19 -0.70 4.68
C VAL A 92 6.20 -1.16 5.74
N ILE A 93 6.28 -2.45 6.02
CA ILE A 93 7.22 -3.07 6.96
C ILE A 93 8.03 -4.12 6.21
N PRO A 94 8.94 -3.71 5.31
CA PRO A 94 9.70 -4.67 4.52
C PRO A 94 10.68 -5.44 5.41
N ASP A 95 10.91 -6.72 5.08
CA ASP A 95 11.91 -7.53 5.79
C ASP A 95 13.33 -7.01 5.52
N THR A 96 13.56 -6.42 4.35
CA THR A 96 14.81 -5.77 3.94
C THR A 96 14.52 -4.51 3.14
N ILE A 97 15.40 -3.51 3.22
CA ILE A 97 15.25 -2.27 2.41
C ILE A 97 15.27 -2.57 0.90
N GLU A 98 15.95 -3.63 0.48
CA GLU A 98 16.02 -4.10 -0.91
C GLU A 98 14.65 -4.53 -1.47
N THR A 99 13.70 -4.84 -0.58
CA THR A 99 12.31 -5.14 -0.95
C THR A 99 11.59 -3.89 -1.48
N ILE A 100 12.13 -2.69 -1.28
CA ILE A 100 11.54 -1.43 -1.75
C ILE A 100 12.51 -0.65 -2.64
N ILE A 101 13.81 -0.69 -2.30
CA ILE A 101 14.88 0.00 -3.00
C ILE A 101 15.79 -1.05 -3.64
N PRO A 102 15.65 -1.34 -4.95
CA PRO A 102 16.53 -2.30 -5.58
C PRO A 102 18.00 -1.83 -5.55
N PRO A 103 18.96 -2.78 -5.46
CA PRO A 103 20.39 -2.46 -5.48
C PRO A 103 20.84 -1.96 -6.87
N GLN A 104 20.11 -2.34 -7.92
CA GLN A 104 20.34 -1.84 -9.26
C GLN A 104 19.97 -0.36 -9.35
N LYS A 105 20.92 0.45 -9.84
CA LYS A 105 20.76 1.88 -10.07
C LYS A 105 20.95 2.21 -11.54
N ILE A 106 20.07 3.05 -12.06
CA ILE A 106 20.02 3.53 -13.43
C ILE A 106 20.20 5.05 -13.36
N THR A 107 21.19 5.56 -14.10
CA THR A 107 21.39 6.99 -14.30
C THR A 107 20.49 7.48 -15.44
N GLY A 108 19.89 8.66 -15.30
CA GLY A 108 18.98 9.27 -16.26
C GLY A 108 17.52 9.33 -15.79
N SER A 109 16.68 9.92 -16.62
CA SER A 109 15.23 10.04 -16.38
C SER A 109 14.46 8.84 -16.93
N PHE A 110 13.20 8.74 -16.52
CA PHE A 110 12.24 7.86 -17.17
C PHE A 110 12.15 8.20 -18.67
N ASN A 111 11.99 7.17 -19.50
CA ASN A 111 11.54 7.34 -20.88
C ASN A 111 10.34 6.42 -21.13
N GLU A 112 9.48 6.85 -22.04
CA GLU A 112 8.21 6.19 -22.33
C GLU A 112 8.41 4.71 -22.72
N THR A 113 9.41 4.42 -23.57
CA THR A 113 9.72 3.06 -24.01
C THR A 113 10.09 2.13 -22.85
N LEU A 114 10.89 2.60 -21.87
CA LEU A 114 11.28 1.81 -20.71
C LEU A 114 10.08 1.52 -19.81
N VAL A 115 9.25 2.54 -19.58
CA VAL A 115 8.03 2.41 -18.76
C VAL A 115 7.06 1.45 -19.44
N ASP A 116 6.83 1.58 -20.74
CA ASP A 116 5.91 0.71 -21.46
C ASP A 116 6.43 -0.73 -21.57
N ASN A 117 7.73 -0.93 -21.73
CA ASN A 117 8.33 -2.28 -21.68
C ASN A 117 8.11 -2.92 -20.30
N PHE A 118 8.34 -2.17 -19.22
CA PHE A 118 8.11 -2.64 -17.86
C PHE A 118 6.63 -3.00 -17.63
N ILE A 119 5.71 -2.15 -18.07
CA ILE A 119 4.26 -2.42 -17.98
C ILE A 119 3.91 -3.70 -18.74
N ASN A 120 4.41 -3.87 -19.96
CA ASN A 120 4.14 -5.06 -20.77
C ASN A 120 4.70 -6.33 -20.12
N GLU A 121 5.90 -6.27 -19.53
CA GLU A 121 6.47 -7.39 -18.77
C GLU A 121 5.60 -7.73 -17.57
N LEU A 122 5.24 -6.73 -16.76
CA LEU A 122 4.45 -6.91 -15.55
C LEU A 122 3.03 -7.41 -15.85
N LYS A 123 2.41 -6.97 -16.96
CA LYS A 123 1.10 -7.47 -17.41
C LYS A 123 1.11 -8.96 -17.77
N ASN A 124 2.23 -9.48 -18.27
CA ASN A 124 2.32 -10.91 -18.61
C ASN A 124 2.21 -11.79 -17.37
N ASP A 125 2.56 -11.28 -16.19
CA ASP A 125 2.40 -12.01 -14.92
C ASP A 125 0.93 -12.19 -14.53
N PHE A 126 0.01 -11.41 -15.13
CA PHE A 126 -1.44 -11.45 -14.88
C PHE A 126 -2.24 -11.95 -16.08
N ALA A 127 -1.62 -12.73 -16.97
CA ALA A 127 -2.28 -13.27 -18.18
C ALA A 127 -3.53 -14.13 -17.87
N ASP A 128 -3.59 -14.71 -16.66
CA ASP A 128 -4.71 -15.52 -16.19
C ASP A 128 -5.83 -14.70 -15.50
N GLY A 129 -5.70 -13.37 -15.46
CA GLY A 129 -6.64 -12.43 -14.87
C GLY A 129 -6.06 -11.67 -13.67
N PHE A 130 -6.56 -10.46 -13.42
CA PHE A 130 -6.09 -9.61 -12.33
C PHE A 130 -6.99 -9.75 -11.11
N GLN A 131 -6.39 -9.92 -9.93
CA GLN A 131 -7.11 -10.12 -8.68
C GLN A 131 -6.82 -9.00 -7.69
N TRP A 132 -7.73 -8.77 -6.73
CA TRP A 132 -7.58 -7.74 -5.71
C TRP A 132 -6.27 -7.80 -4.92
N HIS A 133 -5.68 -8.99 -4.74
CA HIS A 133 -4.41 -9.12 -4.02
C HIS A 133 -3.17 -8.79 -4.85
N ASP A 134 -3.31 -8.74 -6.19
CA ASP A 134 -2.22 -8.45 -7.11
C ASP A 134 -1.83 -6.97 -7.08
N ILE A 135 -2.76 -6.10 -6.64
CA ILE A 135 -2.51 -4.67 -6.52
C ILE A 135 -1.33 -4.35 -5.59
N GLY A 136 -1.12 -5.15 -4.55
CA GLY A 136 0.03 -5.00 -3.67
C GLY A 136 1.34 -5.30 -4.40
N ASP A 137 1.35 -6.36 -5.21
CA ASP A 137 2.53 -6.76 -5.98
C ASP A 137 2.84 -5.72 -7.06
N VAL A 138 1.82 -5.30 -7.83
CA VAL A 138 1.95 -4.24 -8.83
C VAL A 138 2.45 -2.94 -8.21
N THR A 139 1.87 -2.53 -7.08
CA THR A 139 2.33 -1.32 -6.37
C THR A 139 3.79 -1.46 -5.91
N SER A 140 4.16 -2.60 -5.33
CA SER A 140 5.55 -2.87 -4.90
C SER A 140 6.52 -2.82 -6.07
N GLN A 141 6.18 -3.44 -7.20
CA GLN A 141 7.03 -3.48 -8.39
C GLN A 141 7.17 -2.10 -9.03
N SER A 142 6.10 -1.31 -9.10
CA SER A 142 6.14 0.07 -9.57
C SER A 142 7.05 0.95 -8.70
N ILE A 143 6.94 0.83 -7.37
CA ILE A 143 7.80 1.56 -6.42
C ILE A 143 9.26 1.14 -6.59
N LYS A 144 9.54 -0.16 -6.73
CA LYS A 144 10.90 -0.65 -6.98
C LYS A 144 11.47 -0.10 -8.27
N PHE A 145 10.69 -0.16 -9.35
CA PHE A 145 11.10 0.32 -10.67
C PHE A 145 11.54 1.78 -10.60
N VAL A 146 10.72 2.66 -10.02
CA VAL A 146 11.06 4.10 -9.97
C VAL A 146 12.28 4.40 -9.09
N HIS A 147 12.52 3.60 -8.04
CA HIS A 147 13.71 3.74 -7.19
C HIS A 147 15.02 3.23 -7.81
N GLN A 148 14.97 2.63 -9.01
CA GLN A 148 16.17 2.37 -9.78
C GLN A 148 16.77 3.67 -10.32
N PHE A 149 15.95 4.69 -10.60
CA PHE A 149 16.37 5.93 -11.25
C PHE A 149 16.85 6.94 -10.22
N VAL A 150 18.17 7.15 -10.15
CA VAL A 150 18.78 8.00 -9.11
C VAL A 150 18.61 9.49 -9.35
N ASP A 151 18.43 9.90 -10.61
CA ASP A 151 18.35 11.31 -11.00
C ASP A 151 16.91 11.83 -11.05
N ALA A 152 15.92 10.94 -10.94
CA ALA A 152 14.51 11.30 -10.92
C ALA A 152 14.14 12.00 -9.60
N SER A 153 13.40 13.11 -9.72
CA SER A 153 12.83 13.79 -8.55
C SER A 153 11.77 12.94 -7.86
N LEU A 154 11.49 13.26 -6.59
CA LEU A 154 10.44 12.62 -5.79
C LEU A 154 9.08 12.62 -6.53
N ASP A 155 8.70 13.78 -7.07
CA ASP A 155 7.43 13.95 -7.79
C ASP A 155 7.39 13.13 -9.07
N GLU A 156 8.49 13.07 -9.83
CA GLU A 156 8.59 12.23 -11.02
C GLU A 156 8.47 10.74 -10.68
N LYS A 157 9.12 10.27 -9.60
CA LYS A 157 9.00 8.89 -9.13
C LYS A 157 7.56 8.56 -8.75
N LYS A 158 6.91 9.44 -7.98
CA LYS A 158 5.51 9.26 -7.58
C LYS A 158 4.60 9.18 -8.79
N GLN A 159 4.64 10.18 -9.67
CA GLN A 159 3.76 10.21 -10.83
C GLN A 159 3.99 9.00 -11.75
N THR A 160 5.25 8.64 -12.01
CA THR A 160 5.57 7.49 -12.85
C THR A 160 5.09 6.18 -12.24
N ALA A 161 5.25 5.99 -10.92
CA ALA A 161 4.78 4.79 -10.26
C ALA A 161 3.24 4.68 -10.33
N LYS A 162 2.52 5.78 -10.13
CA LYS A 162 1.05 5.83 -10.25
C LYS A 162 0.62 5.53 -11.68
N ASP A 163 1.25 6.16 -12.67
CA ASP A 163 0.95 5.95 -14.09
C ASP A 163 1.12 4.49 -14.51
N ILE A 164 2.15 3.79 -13.98
CA ILE A 164 2.33 2.36 -14.22
C ILE A 164 1.18 1.55 -13.64
N VAL A 165 0.82 1.79 -12.38
CA VAL A 165 -0.27 1.05 -11.71
C VAL A 165 -1.60 1.31 -12.41
N ASP A 166 -1.93 2.58 -12.67
CA ASP A 166 -3.16 2.99 -13.33
C ASP A 166 -3.28 2.35 -14.72
N LYS A 167 -2.19 2.37 -15.52
CA LYS A 167 -2.17 1.70 -16.83
C LYS A 167 -2.34 0.18 -16.73
N ILE A 168 -1.82 -0.47 -15.69
CA ILE A 168 -2.04 -1.92 -15.52
C ILE A 168 -3.51 -2.17 -15.24
N ILE A 169 -4.09 -1.47 -14.26
CA ILE A 169 -5.51 -1.57 -13.91
C ILE A 169 -6.39 -1.31 -15.14
N ASP A 170 -6.16 -0.21 -15.87
CA ASP A 170 -6.93 0.16 -17.07
C ASP A 170 -6.88 -0.87 -18.21
N ASN A 171 -5.93 -1.81 -18.15
CA ASN A 171 -5.74 -2.82 -19.17
C ASN A 171 -5.87 -4.25 -18.63
N THR A 172 -6.41 -4.42 -17.43
CA THR A 172 -6.64 -5.72 -16.82
C THR A 172 -8.02 -5.76 -16.18
N ASP A 173 -8.77 -6.83 -16.42
CA ASP A 173 -10.11 -6.96 -15.88
C ASP A 173 -10.07 -7.75 -14.57
N ILE A 174 -10.82 -7.31 -13.55
CA ILE A 174 -11.10 -8.15 -12.39
C ILE A 174 -12.27 -9.06 -12.72
N PRO A 175 -12.11 -10.40 -12.64
CA PRO A 175 -13.20 -11.31 -12.90
C PRO A 175 -14.41 -11.00 -12.01
N LEU A 176 -15.60 -10.93 -12.63
CA LEU A 176 -16.90 -10.85 -11.96
C LEU A 176 -17.25 -9.49 -11.32
N ILE A 177 -16.42 -8.45 -11.46
CA ILE A 177 -16.71 -7.09 -10.97
C ILE A 177 -16.55 -6.10 -12.13
N PRO A 178 -17.51 -5.21 -12.39
CA PRO A 178 -17.35 -4.17 -13.41
C PRO A 178 -16.17 -3.23 -13.11
N ASP A 179 -15.37 -2.91 -14.12
CA ASP A 179 -14.19 -2.04 -13.99
C ASP A 179 -14.54 -0.63 -13.50
N GLU A 180 -15.71 -0.12 -13.90
CA GLU A 180 -16.27 1.16 -13.41
C GLU A 180 -16.41 1.24 -11.89
N PHE A 181 -16.48 0.07 -11.23
CA PHE A 181 -16.53 -0.06 -9.79
C PHE A 181 -15.16 -0.38 -9.18
N ALA A 182 -14.42 -1.32 -9.78
CA ALA A 182 -13.16 -1.81 -9.21
C ALA A 182 -11.98 -0.85 -9.40
N ASP A 183 -11.86 -0.24 -10.58
CA ASP A 183 -10.68 0.56 -10.93
C ASP A 183 -10.49 1.78 -10.04
N PRO A 184 -11.53 2.61 -9.76
CA PRO A 184 -11.35 3.78 -8.90
C PRO A 184 -10.88 3.39 -7.50
N ILE A 185 -11.35 2.25 -6.98
CA ILE A 185 -10.97 1.73 -5.68
C ILE A 185 -9.50 1.30 -5.69
N LEU A 186 -9.12 0.42 -6.63
CA LEU A 186 -7.76 -0.08 -6.73
C LEU A 186 -6.73 1.05 -6.90
N LYS A 187 -7.03 2.01 -7.78
CA LYS A 187 -6.18 3.19 -8.01
C LYS A 187 -6.06 4.04 -6.75
N SER A 188 -7.18 4.31 -6.07
CA SER A 188 -7.19 5.09 -4.82
C SER A 188 -6.28 4.47 -3.75
N ILE A 189 -6.41 3.16 -3.53
CA ILE A 189 -5.58 2.41 -2.58
C ILE A 189 -4.11 2.47 -2.98
N ALA A 190 -3.78 2.04 -4.19
CA ALA A 190 -2.41 1.93 -4.65
C ALA A 190 -1.70 3.29 -4.65
N ASN A 191 -2.37 4.33 -5.12
CA ASN A 191 -1.81 5.68 -5.20
C ASN A 191 -1.55 6.26 -3.81
N GLY A 192 -2.42 6.01 -2.83
CA GLY A 192 -2.18 6.37 -1.43
C GLY A 192 -0.94 5.68 -0.84
N PHE A 193 -0.75 4.39 -1.12
CA PHE A 193 0.46 3.66 -0.71
C PHE A 193 1.72 4.16 -1.41
N ILE A 194 1.66 4.43 -2.71
CA ILE A 194 2.79 4.99 -3.48
C ILE A 194 3.26 6.30 -2.84
N ASP A 195 2.34 7.22 -2.57
CA ASP A 195 2.68 8.50 -1.95
C ASP A 195 3.37 8.30 -0.60
N ASN A 196 2.75 7.49 0.27
CA ASN A 196 3.23 7.29 1.62
C ASN A 196 4.59 6.56 1.69
N ILE A 197 4.82 5.57 0.83
CA ILE A 197 6.05 4.78 0.84
C ILE A 197 7.19 5.54 0.19
N ILE A 198 6.96 6.19 -0.96
CA ILE A 198 8.01 6.96 -1.64
C ILE A 198 8.47 8.12 -0.74
N ASP A 199 7.54 8.81 -0.06
CA ASP A 199 7.90 9.84 0.92
C ASP A 199 8.75 9.29 2.07
N ALA A 200 8.40 8.12 2.60
CA ALA A 200 9.13 7.50 3.69
C ALA A 200 10.54 7.04 3.28
N VAL A 201 10.66 6.49 2.07
CA VAL A 201 11.93 5.98 1.52
C VAL A 201 12.92 7.10 1.25
N ASP A 202 12.49 8.17 0.56
CA ASP A 202 13.40 9.27 0.25
C ASP A 202 13.77 10.06 1.52
N ALA A 203 12.91 10.09 2.55
CA ALA A 203 13.28 10.64 3.87
C ALA A 203 14.40 9.83 4.58
N ILE A 204 14.49 8.52 4.31
CA ILE A 204 15.54 7.64 4.86
C ILE A 204 16.82 7.72 4.01
N ALA A 205 16.71 7.85 2.68
CA ALA A 205 17.84 7.86 1.75
C ALA A 205 18.69 9.15 1.80
N ILE A 206 18.21 10.20 2.49
CA ILE A 206 18.94 11.48 2.71
C ILE A 206 19.90 11.42 3.91
N ILE A 207 19.89 10.33 4.71
CA ILE A 207 20.75 10.13 5.89
C ILE A 207 21.95 9.25 5.53
#